data_AF-A0A8S2S0Y7-F1
#
_entry.id   AF-A0A8S2S0Y7-F1
#
_cell.length_a   1.000
_cell.length_b   1.000
_cell.length_c   1.000
_cell.angle_alpha   90.00
_cell.angle_beta   90.00
_cell.angle_gamma   90.00
#
_symmetry.space_group_name_H-M   'P 1'
#
loop_
_entity.id
_entity.type
_entity.pdbx_description
1 polymer ?
#
loop_
_entity_poly.entity_id
_entity_poly.type
_entity_poly.pdbx_seq_one_letter_code
_entity_poly.pdbx_strand_id
1 'polypeptide(L)' 'MLSCSECGNCGHPSCLKYSDKLVKKIKTIRWQCLDCKRCVICTKADDS' A
#
# COMPACT_ATOMS: atom_id res chain seq x y z
N MET A 1 2.30 8.24 -8.89
CA MET A 1 2.97 6.98 -8.54
C MET A 1 2.76 6.74 -7.05
N LEU A 2 2.52 5.50 -6.61
CA LEU A 2 2.46 5.15 -5.19
C LEU A 2 3.82 4.59 -4.78
N SER A 3 4.42 5.14 -3.72
CA SER A 3 5.75 4.74 -3.26
C SER A 3 5.65 4.12 -1.87
N CYS A 4 6.18 2.92 -1.72
CA CYS A 4 6.11 2.15 -0.48
C CYS A 4 6.98 2.84 0.56
N SER A 5 6.42 3.08 1.74
CA SER A 5 7.15 3.75 2.83
C SER A 5 8.27 2.90 3.44
N GLU A 6 8.28 1.58 3.19
CA GLU A 6 9.22 0.65 3.83
C GLU A 6 10.35 0.23 2.88
N CYS A 7 10.02 -0.24 1.68
CA CYS A 7 11.00 -0.80 0.74
C CYS A 7 11.31 0.10 -0.46
N GLY A 8 10.68 1.27 -0.56
CA GLY A 8 10.87 2.20 -1.69
C GLY A 8 10.25 1.75 -3.01
N ASN A 9 9.60 0.58 -3.06
CA ASN A 9 8.94 0.10 -4.27
C ASN A 9 7.86 1.05 -4.75
N CYS A 10 7.78 1.21 -6.06
CA CYS A 10 6.82 2.10 -6.70
C CYS A 10 5.78 1.29 -7.49
N GLY A 11 4.51 1.65 -7.35
CA GLY A 11 3.40 1.03 -8.08
C GLY A 11 2.53 2.08 -8.76
N HIS A 12 2.17 1.82 -10.01
CA HIS A 12 1.10 2.58 -10.65
C HIS A 12 -0.26 2.10 -10.13
N PRO A 13 -1.16 3.01 -9.74
CA PRO A 13 -2.49 2.63 -9.28
C PRO A 13 -3.29 1.84 -10.33
N SER A 14 -3.08 2.13 -11.63
CA SER A 14 -3.66 1.37 -12.74
C SER A 14 -3.13 -0.07 -12.81
N CYS A 15 -1.82 -0.28 -12.67
CA CYS A 15 -1.21 -1.62 -12.62
C CYS A 15 -1.67 -2.43 -11.41
N LEU A 16 -1.87 -1.77 -10.26
CA LEU A 16 -2.39 -2.37 -9.03
C LEU A 16 -3.91 -2.59 -9.05
N LYS A 17 -4.60 -2.17 -10.12
CA LYS A 17 -6.07 -2.21 -10.25
C LYS A 17 -6.80 -1.53 -9.09
N TYR A 18 -6.20 -0.46 -8.54
CA TYR A 18 -6.82 0.30 -7.46
C TYR A 18 -7.81 1.31 -8.03
N SER A 19 -9.01 1.37 -7.44
CA SER A 19 -10.00 2.38 -7.80
C SER A 19 -9.58 3.77 -7.33
N ASP A 20 -10.01 4.83 -8.02
CA ASP A 20 -9.69 6.21 -7.68
C ASP A 20 -10.03 6.60 -6.23
N LYS A 21 -11.13 6.06 -5.70
CA LYS A 21 -11.54 6.24 -4.30
C LYS A 21 -10.49 5.68 -3.34
N LEU A 22 -9.97 4.48 -3.63
CA LEU A 22 -8.92 3.86 -2.83
C LEU A 22 -7.61 4.64 -2.96
N VAL A 23 -7.24 5.05 -4.17
CA VAL A 23 -6.03 5.87 -4.39
C VAL A 23 -6.08 7.19 -3.63
N LYS A 24 -7.23 7.90 -3.64
CA LYS A 24 -7.44 9.12 -2.85
C LYS A 24 -7.24 8.87 -1.36
N LYS A 25 -7.77 7.77 -0.83
CA LYS A 25 -7.61 7.39 0.58
C LYS A 25 -6.19 6.95 0.91
N ILE A 26 -5.52 6.27 -0.01
CA ILE A 26 -4.12 5.88 0.10
C ILE A 26 -3.22 7.12 0.13
N LYS A 27 -3.52 8.17 -0.64
CA LYS A 27 -2.77 9.43 -0.59
C LYS A 27 -2.83 10.15 0.77
N THR A 28 -3.83 9.85 1.60
CA THR A 28 -3.95 10.43 2.94
C THR A 28 -3.28 9.59 4.04
N ILE A 29 -2.78 8.39 3.72
CA ILE A 29 -2.13 7.48 4.67
C ILE A 29 -0.76 7.04 4.16
N ARG A 30 0.04 6.40 5.01
CA ARG A 30 1.28 5.75 4.55
C ARG A 30 0.94 4.49 3.77
N TRP A 31 1.12 4.56 2.45
CA TRP A 31 0.97 3.38 1.59
C TRP A 31 2.12 2.40 1.80
N GLN A 32 1.78 1.12 1.82
CA GLN A 32 2.70 0.00 1.83
C GLN A 32 2.38 -0.88 0.62
N CYS A 33 3.41 -1.38 -0.08
CA CYS A 33 3.22 -2.36 -1.14
C CYS A 33 2.63 -3.66 -0.59
N LEU A 34 2.11 -4.53 -1.46
CA LEU A 34 1.47 -5.80 -1.08
C LEU A 34 2.36 -6.66 -0.18
N ASP A 35 3.66 -6.66 -0.44
CA ASP A 35 4.67 -7.42 0.31
C ASP A 35 4.96 -6.82 1.70
N CYS A 36 4.99 -5.49 1.80
CA CYS A 36 5.23 -4.78 3.06
C CYS A 36 3.96 -4.47 3.86
N LYS A 37 2.78 -4.79 3.30
CA LYS A 37 1.48 -4.44 3.87
C LYS A 37 1.31 -5.18 5.19
N ARG A 38 1.29 -4.42 6.28
CA ARG A 38 1.08 -4.96 7.62
C ARG A 38 -0.26 -4.52 8.18
N CYS A 39 -0.84 -5.36 9.02
CA CYS A 39 -2.06 -4.98 9.73
C CYS A 39 -1.77 -3.80 10.66
N VAL A 40 -2.52 -2.70 10.54
CA VAL A 40 -2.31 -1.51 11.39
C VAL A 40 -2.68 -1.74 12.86
N ILE A 41 -3.37 -2.84 13.17
CA ILE A 41 -3.82 -3.18 14.53
C ILE A 41 -2.77 -4.03 15.23
N CYS A 42 -2.29 -5.10 14.58
CA CYS A 42 -1.34 -6.05 15.18
C CYS A 42 0.09 -5.96 14.62
N THR A 43 0.33 -5.09 13.64
CA THR A 43 1.63 -4.84 12.95
C THR A 43 2.27 -6.09 12.34
N LYS A 44 1.52 -7.19 12.20
CA LYS A 44 1.98 -8.42 11.55
C LYS A 44 1.76 -8.34 10.04
N ALA A 45 2.74 -8.81 9.27
CA ALA A 45 2.53 -9.16 7.87
C ALA A 45 1.68 -10.43 7.87
N ASP A 46 0.76 -10.54 6.92
CA ASP A 46 -0.07 -11.73 6.73
C ASP A 46 0.85 -12.89 6.34
N ASP A 47 1.36 -13.57 7.37
CA ASP A 47 2.29 -14.69 7.29
C ASP A 47 1.53 -15.88 7.91
N SER A 48 0.53 -16.39 7.17
CA SER A 48 0.11 -17.81 7.16
C SER A 48 -1.14 -18.06 6.33
#